data_AF-A0A6H1X1N5-F1
#
_entry.id   AF-A0A6H1X1N5-F1
#
_cell.length_a   1.000
_cell.length_b   1.000
_cell.length_c   1.000
_cell.angle_alpha   90.00
_cell.angle_beta   90.00
_cell.angle_gamma   90.00
#
_symmetry.space_group_name_H-M   'P 1'
#
loop_
_entity.id
_entity.type
_entity.pdbx_description
1 polymer ?
#
loop_
_entity_poly.entity_id
_entity_poly.type
_entity_poly.pdbx_seq_one_letter_code
_entity_poly.pdbx_strand_id
1 'polypeptide(L)'
;MKKIFKNSLSFIVSLTTMFLILIASFSLFLDRIILNEKTYMKVLEKDKIYEQVESYIYENIEYLLMESNISEDTLNDVISKEEIEEVLCDYVYYTVGFMKSGSGEIEPLNKTIYEERINDKINAYLRENKMYVSTEFSENLDEFKANILNIISSSLQIIDLNALSNSNGIKAIAKLSSLISGVKFFAMIVLAIVLLSLIQFIIWSKKRRARRYAWIGYSFVSAGMIIFLIGLSGYLSGFYKHIAIGVEHLRNAIVAIMQGYLLNFTYIGLASIALGLLFMFVYWKHLFKVYSNSSRVSNKAV
;
A
#
# COMPACT_ATOMS: atom_id res chain seq x y z
N MET A 1 33.86 28.07 -19.23
CA MET A 1 33.36 26.73 -19.63
C MET A 1 32.85 26.74 -21.06
N LYS A 2 33.34 25.84 -21.91
CA LYS A 2 32.82 25.62 -23.27
C LYS A 2 31.32 25.26 -23.22
N LYS A 3 30.54 25.69 -24.21
CA LYS A 3 29.07 25.49 -24.27
C LYS A 3 28.67 24.01 -24.17
N ILE A 4 29.46 23.12 -24.77
CA ILE A 4 29.24 21.66 -24.74
C ILE A 4 29.33 21.15 -23.30
N PHE A 5 30.39 21.51 -22.57
CA PHE A 5 30.58 21.11 -21.17
C PHE A 5 29.42 21.54 -20.26
N LYS A 6 28.90 22.77 -20.45
CA LYS A 6 27.72 23.25 -19.68
C LYS A 6 26.48 22.41 -19.95
N ASN A 7 26.25 22.00 -21.20
CA ASN A 7 25.12 21.16 -21.56
C ASN A 7 25.24 19.77 -20.94
N SER A 8 26.42 19.14 -21.04
CA SER A 8 26.68 17.83 -20.42
C SER A 8 26.48 17.87 -18.90
N LEU A 9 26.99 18.91 -18.23
CA LEU A 9 26.81 19.07 -16.80
C LEU A 9 25.35 19.30 -16.42
N SER A 10 24.62 20.17 -17.14
CA SER A 10 23.18 20.36 -16.91
C SER A 10 22.37 19.07 -17.12
N PHE A 11 22.75 18.25 -18.10
CA PHE A 11 22.14 16.95 -18.34
C PHE A 11 22.37 15.99 -17.17
N ILE A 12 23.61 15.84 -16.69
CA ILE A 12 23.93 14.98 -15.55
C ILE A 12 23.13 15.42 -14.31
N VAL A 13 23.13 16.72 -14.00
CA VAL A 13 22.38 17.26 -12.85
C VAL A 13 20.87 17.01 -13.01
N SER A 14 20.33 17.17 -14.22
CA SER A 14 18.91 16.89 -14.50
C SER A 14 18.57 15.40 -14.37
N LEU A 15 19.46 14.52 -14.82
CA LEU A 15 19.31 13.08 -14.66
C LEU A 15 19.36 12.66 -13.19
N THR A 16 20.31 13.17 -12.41
CA THR A 16 20.37 12.92 -10.95
C THR A 16 19.11 13.44 -10.26
N THR A 17 18.64 14.64 -10.64
CA THR A 17 17.41 15.22 -10.08
C THR A 17 16.19 14.35 -10.39
N MET A 18 16.11 13.77 -11.59
CA MET A 18 15.04 12.83 -11.95
C MET A 18 15.02 11.64 -10.99
N PHE A 19 16.17 11.00 -10.73
CA PHE A 19 16.23 9.88 -9.79
C PHE A 19 15.84 10.28 -8.37
N LEU A 20 16.22 11.46 -7.90
CA LEU A 20 15.79 11.97 -6.60
C LEU A 20 14.27 12.19 -6.54
N ILE A 21 13.65 12.68 -7.63
CA ILE A 21 12.18 12.83 -7.70
C ILE A 21 11.50 11.46 -7.65
N LEU A 22 12.05 10.44 -8.32
CA LEU A 22 11.54 9.06 -8.23
C LEU A 22 11.59 8.54 -6.78
N ILE A 23 12.75 8.70 -6.10
CA ILE A 23 12.92 8.27 -4.71
C ILE A 23 11.99 9.05 -3.77
N ALA A 24 11.85 10.37 -3.96
CA ALA A 24 10.93 11.20 -3.18
C ALA A 24 9.47 10.75 -3.35
N SER A 25 9.06 10.46 -4.59
CA SER A 25 7.72 9.99 -4.90
C SER A 25 7.45 8.61 -4.29
N PHE A 26 8.43 7.71 -4.36
CA PHE A 26 8.33 6.39 -3.71
C PHE A 26 8.28 6.49 -2.18
N SER A 27 9.10 7.36 -1.57
CA SER A 27 9.08 7.61 -0.13
C SER A 27 7.73 8.15 0.34
N LEU A 28 7.12 9.10 -0.40
CA LEU A 28 5.77 9.58 -0.12
C LEU A 28 4.72 8.49 -0.30
N PHE A 29 4.83 7.68 -1.35
CA PHE A 29 3.91 6.57 -1.58
C PHE A 29 3.99 5.55 -0.45
N LEU A 30 5.20 5.20 -0.03
CA LEU A 30 5.44 4.29 1.08
C LEU A 30 4.84 4.83 2.38
N ASP A 31 5.12 6.09 2.74
CA ASP A 31 4.64 6.70 3.99
C ASP A 31 3.13 6.96 4.02
N ARG A 32 2.57 7.50 2.93
CA ARG A 32 1.18 8.00 2.91
C ARG A 32 0.15 6.97 2.48
N ILE A 33 0.57 5.94 1.76
CA ILE A 33 -0.34 4.96 1.15
C ILE A 33 -0.07 3.57 1.73
N ILE A 34 1.14 3.02 1.54
CA ILE A 34 1.45 1.66 2.02
C ILE A 34 1.49 1.62 3.54
N LEU A 35 2.15 2.56 4.21
CA LEU A 35 2.30 2.57 5.65
C LEU A 35 1.24 3.47 6.30
N ASN A 36 0.01 3.41 5.80
CA ASN A 36 -1.08 4.17 6.37
C ASN A 36 -2.23 3.21 6.64
N GLU A 37 -2.48 2.98 7.93
CA GLU A 37 -3.48 2.07 8.46
C GLU A 37 -4.87 2.39 7.87
N LYS A 38 -5.16 3.70 7.74
CA LYS A 38 -6.42 4.20 7.19
C LYS A 38 -6.62 3.82 5.72
N THR A 39 -5.57 3.57 4.96
CA THR A 39 -5.68 3.10 3.57
C THR A 39 -6.33 1.74 3.54
N TYR A 40 -5.88 0.82 4.40
CA TYR A 40 -6.39 -0.55 4.47
C TYR A 40 -7.77 -0.60 5.09
N MET A 41 -8.01 0.09 6.20
CA MET A 41 -9.32 0.14 6.87
C MET A 41 -10.42 0.60 5.89
N LYS A 42 -10.14 1.64 5.08
CA LYS A 42 -11.07 2.09 4.04
C LYS A 42 -11.34 1.05 2.97
N VAL A 43 -10.35 0.22 2.61
CA VAL A 43 -10.54 -0.85 1.64
C VAL A 43 -11.37 -1.97 2.25
N LEU A 44 -11.07 -2.39 3.48
CA LEU A 44 -11.82 -3.41 4.21
C LEU A 44 -13.30 -3.02 4.36
N GLU A 45 -13.57 -1.78 4.74
CA GLU A 45 -14.93 -1.24 4.87
C GLU A 45 -15.64 -1.12 3.51
N LYS A 46 -15.01 -0.45 2.53
CA LYS A 46 -15.62 -0.18 1.23
C LYS A 46 -15.99 -1.46 0.47
N ASP A 47 -15.11 -2.46 0.52
CA ASP A 47 -15.29 -3.72 -0.20
C ASP A 47 -15.96 -4.79 0.67
N LYS A 48 -16.52 -4.41 1.83
CA LYS A 48 -17.30 -5.28 2.72
C LYS A 48 -16.56 -6.56 3.10
N ILE A 49 -15.28 -6.41 3.43
CA ILE A 49 -14.43 -7.55 3.77
C ILE A 49 -14.82 -8.12 5.13
N TYR A 50 -15.25 -7.28 6.07
CA TYR A 50 -15.72 -7.73 7.39
C TYR A 50 -16.92 -8.67 7.26
N GLU A 51 -17.90 -8.30 6.44
CA GLU A 51 -19.08 -9.14 6.14
C GLU A 51 -18.68 -10.43 5.42
N GLN A 52 -17.76 -10.37 4.47
CA GLN A 52 -17.31 -11.58 3.75
C GLN A 52 -16.58 -12.56 4.68
N VAL A 53 -15.82 -12.05 5.65
CA VAL A 53 -15.15 -12.88 6.67
C VAL A 53 -16.18 -13.50 7.61
N GLU A 54 -17.15 -12.71 8.08
CA GLU A 54 -18.24 -13.20 8.92
C GLU A 54 -19.04 -14.31 8.22
N SER A 55 -19.51 -14.06 6.99
CA SER A 55 -20.24 -15.07 6.21
C SER A 55 -19.40 -16.32 5.99
N TYR A 56 -18.11 -16.18 5.65
CA TYR A 56 -17.23 -17.32 5.48
C TYR A 56 -17.08 -18.15 6.76
N ILE A 57 -16.92 -17.51 7.92
CA ILE A 57 -16.82 -18.21 9.21
C ILE A 57 -18.10 -19.01 9.47
N TYR A 58 -19.25 -18.36 9.38
CA TYR A 58 -20.53 -18.98 9.70
C TYR A 58 -20.93 -20.09 8.72
N GLU A 59 -20.76 -19.88 7.41
CA GLU A 59 -21.05 -20.91 6.38
C GLU A 59 -20.22 -22.19 6.61
N ASN A 60 -18.94 -22.05 6.97
CA ASN A 60 -18.09 -23.21 7.23
C ASN A 60 -18.38 -23.88 8.58
N ILE A 61 -18.75 -23.10 9.61
CA ILE A 61 -19.17 -23.65 10.90
C ILE A 61 -20.50 -24.41 10.76
N GLU A 62 -21.47 -23.83 10.05
CA GLU A 62 -22.78 -24.43 9.77
C GLU A 62 -22.62 -25.78 9.06
N TYR A 63 -21.77 -25.82 8.02
CA TYR A 63 -21.43 -27.07 7.33
C TYR A 63 -20.91 -28.15 8.30
N LEU A 64 -19.98 -27.80 9.20
CA LEU A 64 -19.45 -28.74 10.18
C LEU A 64 -20.50 -29.18 11.22
N LEU A 65 -21.38 -28.27 11.64
CA LEU A 65 -22.48 -28.57 12.56
C LEU A 65 -23.45 -29.58 11.93
N MET A 66 -23.83 -29.36 10.67
CA MET A 66 -24.67 -30.29 9.90
C MET A 66 -24.03 -31.66 9.77
N GLU A 67 -22.74 -31.73 9.41
CA GLU A 67 -21.99 -32.98 9.30
C GLU A 67 -21.96 -33.75 10.63
N SER A 68 -21.89 -33.02 11.74
CA SER A 68 -21.86 -33.57 13.10
C SER A 68 -23.25 -33.78 13.72
N ASN A 69 -24.33 -33.53 12.97
CA ASN A 69 -25.72 -33.60 13.44
C ASN A 69 -26.00 -32.74 14.69
N ILE A 70 -25.33 -31.59 14.77
CA ILE A 70 -25.52 -30.55 15.78
C ILE A 70 -26.38 -29.44 15.14
N SER A 71 -27.30 -28.85 15.91
CA SER A 71 -28.13 -27.76 15.41
C SER A 71 -27.28 -26.58 14.93
N GLU A 72 -27.60 -26.05 13.75
CA GLU A 72 -26.91 -24.91 13.10
C GLU A 72 -26.82 -23.68 14.03
N ASP A 73 -27.86 -23.46 14.86
CA ASP A 73 -27.92 -22.31 15.77
C ASP A 73 -26.99 -22.42 16.98
N THR A 74 -26.35 -23.57 17.21
CA THR A 74 -25.55 -23.85 18.41
C THR A 74 -24.39 -22.87 18.58
N LEU A 75 -23.79 -22.44 17.47
CA LEU A 75 -22.63 -21.54 17.46
C LEU A 75 -22.95 -20.13 16.96
N ASN A 76 -24.23 -19.77 16.87
CA ASN A 76 -24.63 -18.37 16.62
C ASN A 76 -23.94 -17.46 17.65
N ASP A 77 -23.50 -16.28 17.22
CA ASP A 77 -22.81 -15.30 18.07
C ASP A 77 -21.53 -15.82 18.77
N VAL A 78 -20.90 -16.91 18.30
CA VAL A 78 -19.58 -17.33 18.81
C VAL A 78 -18.52 -16.23 18.61
N ILE A 79 -18.68 -15.44 17.54
CA ILE A 79 -17.93 -14.24 17.23
C ILE A 79 -18.86 -13.22 16.58
N SER A 80 -18.83 -11.95 17.02
CA SER A 80 -19.64 -10.91 16.39
C SER A 80 -18.89 -10.23 15.25
N LYS A 81 -19.64 -9.59 14.34
CA LYS A 81 -19.06 -8.75 13.28
C LYS A 81 -18.16 -7.64 13.83
N GLU A 82 -18.56 -7.00 14.91
CA GLU A 82 -17.77 -5.92 15.55
C GLU A 82 -16.43 -6.45 16.05
N GLU A 83 -16.40 -7.66 16.60
CA GLU A 83 -15.17 -8.31 17.03
C GLU A 83 -14.27 -8.67 15.84
N ILE A 84 -14.86 -9.14 14.72
CA ILE A 84 -14.11 -9.36 13.47
C ILE A 84 -13.49 -8.05 12.98
N GLU A 85 -14.25 -6.95 13.00
CA GLU A 85 -13.76 -5.63 12.59
C GLU A 85 -12.60 -5.16 13.47
N GLU A 86 -12.74 -5.26 14.79
CA GLU A 86 -11.70 -4.88 15.77
C GLU A 86 -10.42 -5.68 15.54
N VAL A 87 -10.52 -7.01 15.49
CA VAL A 87 -9.36 -7.89 15.28
C VAL A 87 -8.66 -7.57 13.96
N LEU A 88 -9.39 -7.44 12.86
CA LEU A 88 -8.78 -7.15 11.55
C LEU A 88 -8.16 -5.75 11.51
N CYS A 89 -8.76 -4.76 12.18
CA CYS A 89 -8.19 -3.43 12.31
C CYS A 89 -6.89 -3.43 13.12
N ASP A 90 -6.85 -4.17 14.22
CA ASP A 90 -5.66 -4.36 15.04
C ASP A 90 -4.55 -5.05 14.26
N TYR A 91 -4.87 -6.10 13.49
CA TYR A 91 -3.93 -6.75 12.58
C TYR A 91 -3.29 -5.76 11.61
N VAL A 92 -4.09 -4.91 10.98
CA VAL A 92 -3.59 -3.84 10.10
C VAL A 92 -2.70 -2.86 10.87
N TYR A 93 -3.16 -2.40 12.03
CA TYR A 93 -2.46 -1.42 12.85
C TYR A 93 -1.08 -1.93 13.29
N TYR A 94 -1.01 -3.14 13.84
CA TYR A 94 0.24 -3.75 14.28
C TYR A 94 1.18 -4.06 13.12
N THR A 95 0.66 -4.51 11.98
CA THR A 95 1.48 -4.78 10.79
C THR A 95 2.13 -3.50 10.27
N VAL A 96 1.34 -2.43 10.10
CA VAL A 96 1.88 -1.14 9.63
C VAL A 96 2.81 -0.54 10.67
N GLY A 97 2.48 -0.66 11.95
CA GLY A 97 3.31 -0.23 13.08
C GLY A 97 4.70 -0.88 13.05
N PHE A 98 4.75 -2.20 12.89
CA PHE A 98 6.00 -2.96 12.75
C PHE A 98 6.83 -2.50 11.54
N MET A 99 6.19 -2.27 10.40
CA MET A 99 6.87 -1.79 9.19
C MET A 99 7.39 -0.35 9.34
N LYS A 100 6.73 0.49 10.14
CA LYS A 100 7.17 1.87 10.44
C LYS A 100 8.28 1.93 11.47
N SER A 101 8.22 1.10 12.51
CA SER A 101 9.24 1.07 13.56
C SER A 101 10.51 0.37 13.09
N GLY A 102 10.39 -0.62 12.20
CA GLY A 102 11.48 -1.50 11.81
C GLY A 102 11.90 -2.47 12.92
N SER A 103 11.12 -2.54 14.00
CA SER A 103 11.34 -3.41 15.16
C SER A 103 10.05 -3.56 15.96
N GLY A 104 9.72 -4.78 16.35
CA GLY A 104 8.58 -5.05 17.23
C GLY A 104 8.20 -6.52 17.18
N GLU A 105 7.57 -6.98 18.26
CA GLU A 105 6.82 -8.23 18.29
C GLU A 105 5.35 -7.84 18.12
N ILE A 106 4.64 -8.60 17.29
CA ILE A 106 3.20 -8.43 17.11
C ILE A 106 2.55 -9.53 17.91
N GLU A 107 1.66 -9.15 18.82
CA GLU A 107 0.94 -10.13 19.63
C GLU A 107 0.09 -11.02 18.72
N PRO A 108 0.18 -12.35 18.87
CA PRO A 108 -0.65 -13.27 18.10
C PRO A 108 -2.12 -13.14 18.53
N LEU A 109 -3.03 -13.50 17.63
CA LEU A 109 -4.45 -13.64 17.96
C LEU A 109 -4.62 -14.50 19.22
N ASN A 110 -5.31 -13.94 20.23
CA ASN A 110 -5.66 -14.70 21.43
C ASN A 110 -6.77 -15.71 21.09
N LYS A 111 -6.36 -16.96 20.81
CA LYS A 111 -7.28 -18.04 20.45
C LYS A 111 -8.12 -18.54 21.63
N THR A 112 -7.65 -18.34 22.87
CA THR A 112 -8.27 -18.87 24.09
C THR A 112 -9.70 -18.37 24.26
N ILE A 113 -9.98 -17.12 23.90
CA ILE A 113 -11.34 -16.55 23.98
C ILE A 113 -12.33 -17.34 23.11
N TYR A 114 -11.93 -17.68 21.88
CA TYR A 114 -12.78 -18.44 20.97
C TYR A 114 -12.90 -19.90 21.41
N GLU A 115 -11.81 -20.49 21.88
CA GLU A 115 -11.79 -21.85 22.41
C GLU A 115 -12.76 -22.01 23.60
N GLU A 116 -12.75 -21.06 24.55
CA GLU A 116 -13.68 -21.04 25.67
C GLU A 116 -15.14 -20.91 25.22
N ARG A 117 -15.44 -19.98 24.30
CA ARG A 117 -16.81 -19.79 23.79
C ARG A 117 -17.35 -21.00 23.04
N ILE A 118 -16.52 -21.62 22.20
CA ILE A 118 -16.87 -22.87 21.49
C ILE A 118 -17.16 -23.96 22.52
N ASN A 119 -16.28 -24.13 23.50
CA ASN A 119 -16.45 -25.12 24.55
C ASN A 119 -17.74 -24.92 25.32
N ASP A 120 -18.04 -23.69 25.75
CA ASP A 120 -19.24 -23.36 26.51
C ASP A 120 -20.51 -23.66 25.73
N LYS A 121 -20.59 -23.22 24.46
CA LYS A 121 -21.77 -23.42 23.61
C LYS A 121 -22.01 -24.90 23.28
N ILE A 122 -20.95 -25.63 22.89
CA ILE A 122 -21.06 -27.08 22.62
C ILE A 122 -21.45 -27.83 23.89
N ASN A 123 -20.81 -27.54 25.04
CA ASN A 123 -21.12 -28.21 26.29
C ASN A 123 -22.53 -27.88 26.80
N ALA A 124 -23.08 -26.70 26.50
CA ALA A 124 -24.46 -26.35 26.78
C ALA A 124 -25.41 -27.19 25.93
N TYR A 125 -25.18 -27.28 24.62
CA TYR A 125 -25.96 -28.11 23.70
C TYR A 125 -25.96 -29.59 24.10
N LEU A 126 -24.81 -30.16 24.47
CA LEU A 126 -24.70 -31.54 24.93
C LEU A 126 -25.56 -31.80 26.18
N ARG A 127 -25.54 -30.85 27.13
CA ARG A 127 -26.31 -30.92 28.38
C ARG A 127 -27.81 -30.81 28.14
N GLU A 128 -28.24 -29.86 27.32
CA GLU A 128 -29.66 -29.62 26.99
C GLU A 128 -30.28 -30.81 26.25
N ASN A 129 -29.52 -31.44 25.36
CA ASN A 129 -29.95 -32.62 24.59
C ASN A 129 -29.69 -33.96 25.30
N LYS A 130 -29.15 -33.94 26.53
CA LYS A 130 -28.86 -35.13 27.34
C LYS A 130 -28.00 -36.18 26.62
N MET A 131 -27.04 -35.73 25.83
CA MET A 131 -26.17 -36.63 25.07
C MET A 131 -25.15 -37.33 25.96
N TYR A 132 -24.94 -38.63 25.73
CA TYR A 132 -23.94 -39.41 26.44
C TYR A 132 -22.57 -39.23 25.79
N VAL A 133 -21.60 -38.72 26.55
CA VAL A 133 -20.23 -38.50 26.08
C VAL A 133 -19.40 -39.74 26.40
N SER A 134 -19.25 -40.64 25.43
CA SER A 134 -18.26 -41.72 25.50
C SER A 134 -16.85 -41.19 25.22
N THR A 135 -15.81 -41.98 25.52
CA THR A 135 -14.41 -41.58 25.26
C THR A 135 -14.14 -41.32 23.78
N GLU A 136 -14.64 -42.19 22.89
CA GLU A 136 -14.52 -42.04 21.42
C GLU A 136 -15.30 -40.83 20.90
N PHE A 137 -16.47 -40.55 21.48
CA PHE A 137 -17.22 -39.33 21.17
C PHE A 137 -16.48 -38.06 21.64
N SER A 138 -15.78 -38.13 22.78
CA SER A 138 -14.98 -37.01 23.29
C SER A 138 -13.81 -36.67 22.35
N GLU A 139 -13.10 -37.66 21.83
CA GLU A 139 -11.98 -37.43 20.89
C GLU A 139 -12.47 -36.78 19.59
N ASN A 140 -13.58 -37.29 19.03
CA ASN A 140 -14.20 -36.68 17.84
C ASN A 140 -14.74 -35.27 18.12
N LEU A 141 -15.25 -35.02 19.32
CA LEU A 141 -15.73 -33.70 19.75
C LEU A 141 -14.57 -32.70 19.87
N ASP A 142 -13.41 -33.13 20.35
CA ASP A 142 -12.23 -32.27 20.47
C ASP A 142 -11.66 -31.92 19.08
N GLU A 143 -11.61 -32.88 18.15
CA GLU A 143 -11.23 -32.61 16.75
C GLU A 143 -12.23 -31.65 16.08
N PHE A 144 -13.53 -31.87 16.29
CA PHE A 144 -14.59 -31.00 15.78
C PHE A 144 -14.43 -29.55 16.29
N LYS A 145 -14.23 -29.36 17.60
CA LYS A 145 -13.99 -28.04 18.20
C LYS A 145 -12.71 -27.40 17.67
N ALA A 146 -11.64 -28.18 17.48
CA ALA A 146 -10.39 -27.71 16.92
C ALA A 146 -10.55 -27.23 15.46
N ASN A 147 -11.38 -27.92 14.66
CA ASN A 147 -11.68 -27.51 13.28
C ASN A 147 -12.45 -26.18 13.24
N ILE A 148 -13.43 -25.98 14.12
CA ILE A 148 -14.13 -24.68 14.27
C ILE A 148 -13.15 -23.59 14.68
N LEU A 149 -12.31 -23.84 15.69
CA LEU A 149 -11.30 -22.88 16.14
C LEU A 149 -10.32 -22.52 15.01
N ASN A 150 -9.97 -23.49 14.16
CA ASN A 150 -9.13 -23.26 12.99
C ASN A 150 -9.85 -22.42 11.92
N ILE A 151 -11.15 -22.62 11.67
CA ILE A 151 -11.92 -21.77 10.74
C ILE A 151 -11.91 -20.32 11.23
N ILE A 152 -12.25 -20.08 12.49
CA ILE A 152 -12.25 -18.72 13.07
C ILE A 152 -10.84 -18.12 13.01
N SER A 153 -9.85 -18.82 13.57
CA SER A 153 -8.51 -18.26 13.70
C SER A 153 -7.81 -18.05 12.35
N SER A 154 -8.01 -18.94 11.36
CA SER A 154 -7.43 -18.76 10.02
C SER A 154 -8.09 -17.64 9.22
N SER A 155 -9.38 -17.36 9.46
CA SER A 155 -10.10 -16.26 8.81
C SER A 155 -9.71 -14.91 9.40
N LEU A 156 -9.43 -14.85 10.71
CA LEU A 156 -8.98 -13.64 11.40
C LEU A 156 -7.48 -13.38 11.21
N GLN A 157 -6.66 -14.43 11.20
CA GLN A 157 -5.21 -14.34 11.05
C GLN A 157 -4.82 -14.34 9.56
N ILE A 158 -5.09 -13.22 8.89
CA ILE A 158 -4.78 -13.04 7.46
C ILE A 158 -3.28 -13.26 7.15
N ILE A 159 -2.41 -12.89 8.09
CA ILE A 159 -0.96 -13.12 8.02
C ILE A 159 -0.47 -13.60 9.38
N ASP A 160 0.37 -14.63 9.42
CA ASP A 160 1.11 -14.97 10.64
C ASP A 160 2.19 -13.93 10.91
N LEU A 161 1.80 -12.88 11.63
CA LEU A 161 2.66 -11.74 11.94
C LEU A 161 3.84 -12.09 12.85
N ASN A 162 3.76 -13.18 13.61
CA ASN A 162 4.86 -13.65 14.45
C ASN A 162 5.91 -14.38 13.61
N ALA A 163 5.48 -15.27 12.71
CA ALA A 163 6.38 -15.86 11.71
C ALA A 163 6.97 -14.79 10.78
N LEU A 164 6.15 -13.80 10.39
CA LEU A 164 6.56 -12.71 9.51
C LEU A 164 7.62 -11.83 10.17
N SER A 165 7.36 -11.36 11.40
CA SER A 165 8.27 -10.49 12.13
C SER A 165 9.60 -11.17 12.46
N ASN A 166 9.62 -12.50 12.60
CA ASN A 166 10.83 -13.27 12.85
C ASN A 166 11.66 -13.56 11.59
N SER A 167 11.08 -13.44 10.40
CA SER A 167 11.81 -13.69 9.16
C SER A 167 12.85 -12.60 8.86
N ASN A 168 14.08 -13.02 8.52
CA ASN A 168 15.17 -12.08 8.21
C ASN A 168 14.84 -11.15 7.03
N GLY A 169 14.13 -11.66 6.03
CA GLY A 169 13.71 -10.88 4.87
C GLY A 169 12.75 -9.75 5.25
N ILE A 170 11.72 -10.04 6.04
CA ILE A 170 10.75 -9.03 6.45
C ILE A 170 11.36 -8.05 7.45
N LYS A 171 12.22 -8.50 8.39
CA LYS A 171 13.00 -7.58 9.24
C LYS A 171 13.83 -6.59 8.41
N ALA A 172 14.46 -7.06 7.33
CA ALA A 172 15.21 -6.19 6.43
C ALA A 172 14.31 -5.19 5.69
N ILE A 173 13.15 -5.63 5.20
CA ILE A 173 12.17 -4.75 4.55
C ILE A 173 11.63 -3.73 5.56
N ALA A 174 11.25 -4.15 6.77
CA ALA A 174 10.74 -3.29 7.84
C ALA A 174 11.76 -2.22 8.25
N LYS A 175 13.03 -2.60 8.36
CA LYS A 175 14.13 -1.66 8.65
C LYS A 175 14.35 -0.69 7.48
N LEU A 176 14.26 -1.17 6.25
CA LEU A 176 14.39 -0.31 5.07
C LEU A 176 13.20 0.65 4.96
N SER A 177 11.99 0.15 5.22
CA SER A 177 10.79 0.98 5.20
C SER A 177 10.87 2.05 6.27
N SER A 178 11.20 1.73 7.52
CA SER A 178 11.33 2.74 8.59
C SER A 178 12.36 3.85 8.29
N LEU A 179 13.42 3.53 7.54
CA LEU A 179 14.42 4.52 7.11
C LEU A 179 13.91 5.44 6.00
N ILE A 180 13.13 4.90 5.06
CA ILE A 180 12.67 5.60 3.85
C ILE A 180 11.32 6.28 4.08
N SER A 181 10.48 5.73 4.96
CA SER A 181 9.19 6.28 5.36
C SER A 181 9.39 7.22 6.54
N GLY A 182 9.44 8.51 6.24
CA GLY A 182 9.49 9.50 7.29
C GLY A 182 9.70 10.90 6.74
N VAL A 183 9.11 11.87 7.44
CA VAL A 183 9.19 13.29 7.07
C VAL A 183 10.64 13.76 6.98
N LYS A 184 11.54 13.24 7.83
CA LYS A 184 12.97 13.59 7.84
C LYS A 184 13.69 13.14 6.56
N PHE A 185 13.49 11.88 6.13
CA PHE A 185 14.10 11.34 4.92
C PHE A 185 13.55 12.05 3.68
N PHE A 186 12.23 12.24 3.61
CA PHE A 186 11.60 13.02 2.55
C PHE A 186 12.15 14.45 2.48
N ALA A 187 12.25 15.15 3.62
CA ALA A 187 12.80 16.50 3.67
C ALA A 187 14.26 16.57 3.20
N MET A 188 15.08 15.56 3.54
CA MET A 188 16.46 15.45 3.07
C MET A 188 16.54 15.33 1.54
N ILE A 189 15.68 14.51 0.93
CA ILE A 189 15.64 14.37 -0.53
C ILE A 189 15.14 15.65 -1.19
N VAL A 190 14.09 16.29 -0.65
CA VAL A 190 13.60 17.57 -1.16
C VAL A 190 14.69 18.63 -1.09
N LEU A 191 15.45 18.69 0.00
CA LEU A 191 16.60 19.59 0.12
C LEU A 191 17.65 19.30 -0.95
N ALA A 192 17.97 18.03 -1.20
CA ALA A 192 18.90 17.64 -2.26
C ALA A 192 18.41 18.07 -3.66
N ILE A 193 17.11 17.91 -3.96
CA ILE A 193 16.48 18.39 -5.20
C ILE A 193 16.61 19.92 -5.31
N VAL A 194 16.38 20.65 -4.23
CA VAL A 194 16.53 22.12 -4.20
C VAL A 194 17.98 22.52 -4.45
N LEU A 195 18.96 21.86 -3.82
CA LEU A 195 20.39 22.14 -4.03
C LEU A 195 20.81 21.86 -5.48
N LEU A 196 20.43 20.72 -6.06
CA LEU A 196 20.69 20.41 -7.47
C LEU A 196 20.01 21.42 -8.41
N SER A 197 18.81 21.86 -8.07
CA SER A 197 18.10 22.90 -8.80
C SER A 197 18.90 24.21 -8.75
N LEU A 198 19.44 24.61 -7.59
CA LEU A 198 20.31 25.80 -7.45
C LEU A 198 21.60 25.70 -8.29
N ILE A 199 22.20 24.52 -8.41
CA ILE A 199 23.37 24.30 -9.28
C ILE A 199 23.02 24.65 -10.74
N GLN A 200 21.80 24.34 -11.21
CA GLN A 200 21.35 24.75 -12.55
C GLN A 200 21.33 26.29 -12.72
N PHE A 201 21.09 27.06 -11.65
CA PHE A 201 21.14 28.52 -11.68
C PHE A 201 22.57 29.07 -11.85
N ILE A 202 23.58 28.34 -11.36
CA ILE A 202 24.99 28.72 -11.46
C ILE A 202 25.55 28.42 -12.86
N ILE A 203 25.19 27.27 -13.45
CA ILE A 203 25.72 26.83 -14.77
C ILE A 203 25.36 27.83 -15.89
N TRP A 204 24.12 28.33 -15.89
CA TRP A 204 23.59 29.22 -16.93
C TRP A 204 23.64 30.69 -16.51
N SER A 205 24.24 31.56 -17.33
CA SER A 205 24.34 33.01 -17.04
C SER A 205 22.99 33.74 -17.09
N LYS A 206 22.93 34.97 -16.53
CA LYS A 206 21.71 35.81 -16.44
C LYS A 206 20.99 36.03 -17.80
N LYS A 207 21.69 35.93 -18.93
CA LYS A 207 21.12 36.03 -20.29
C LYS A 207 20.30 34.80 -20.73
N ARG A 208 20.39 33.66 -20.05
CA ARG A 208 19.67 32.41 -20.39
C ARG A 208 18.85 31.85 -19.21
N ARG A 209 18.22 32.74 -18.43
CA ARG A 209 17.41 32.38 -17.24
C ARG A 209 16.34 31.33 -17.53
N ALA A 210 15.69 31.43 -18.68
CA ALA A 210 14.61 30.53 -19.08
C ALA A 210 15.07 29.05 -19.23
N ARG A 211 16.33 28.80 -19.63
CA ARG A 211 16.86 27.43 -19.76
C ARG A 211 17.01 26.72 -18.41
N ARG A 212 17.13 27.46 -17.31
CA ARG A 212 17.26 26.90 -15.95
C ARG A 212 16.00 26.13 -15.57
N TYR A 213 14.85 26.74 -15.80
CA TYR A 213 13.55 26.13 -15.53
C TYR A 213 13.24 24.96 -16.48
N ALA A 214 13.69 25.01 -17.73
CA ALA A 214 13.53 23.90 -18.66
C ALA A 214 14.23 22.62 -18.17
N TRP A 215 15.48 22.71 -17.69
CA TRP A 215 16.20 21.53 -17.18
C TRP A 215 15.56 20.92 -15.92
N ILE A 216 15.05 21.76 -15.02
CA ILE A 216 14.27 21.29 -13.86
C ILE A 216 12.98 20.62 -14.34
N GLY A 217 12.27 21.26 -15.26
CA GLY A 217 11.04 20.72 -15.85
C GLY A 217 11.26 19.37 -16.52
N TYR A 218 12.36 19.17 -17.24
CA TYR A 218 12.68 17.88 -17.87
C TYR A 218 12.82 16.76 -16.84
N SER A 219 13.46 17.03 -15.70
CA SER A 219 13.59 16.06 -14.61
C SER A 219 12.24 15.63 -14.03
N PHE A 220 11.32 16.59 -13.83
CA PHE A 220 9.98 16.32 -13.31
C PHE A 220 9.11 15.57 -14.31
N VAL A 221 9.14 15.96 -15.60
CA VAL A 221 8.38 15.26 -16.64
C VAL A 221 8.92 13.85 -16.85
N SER A 222 10.23 13.64 -16.89
CA SER A 222 10.80 12.30 -17.08
C SER A 222 10.50 11.38 -15.90
N ALA A 223 10.69 11.85 -14.66
CA ALA A 223 10.33 11.09 -13.47
C ALA A 223 8.82 10.79 -13.41
N GLY A 224 7.99 11.80 -13.66
CA GLY A 224 6.54 11.68 -13.68
C GLY A 224 6.03 10.70 -14.74
N MET A 225 6.63 10.70 -15.94
CA MET A 225 6.31 9.75 -17.00
C MET A 225 6.63 8.31 -16.61
N ILE A 226 7.79 8.06 -15.98
CA ILE A 226 8.15 6.72 -15.51
C ILE A 226 7.11 6.22 -14.49
N ILE A 227 6.81 7.03 -13.47
CA ILE A 227 5.83 6.69 -12.42
C ILE A 227 4.44 6.45 -13.03
N PHE A 228 4.01 7.36 -13.91
CA PHE A 228 2.72 7.29 -14.59
C PHE A 228 2.58 6.03 -15.44
N LEU A 229 3.59 5.71 -16.25
CA LEU A 229 3.55 4.52 -17.10
C LEU A 229 3.53 3.23 -16.28
N ILE A 230 4.28 3.16 -15.17
CA ILE A 230 4.26 1.99 -14.28
C ILE A 230 2.86 1.83 -13.66
N GLY A 231 2.29 2.90 -13.10
CA GLY A 231 0.95 2.87 -12.49
C GLY A 231 -0.15 2.52 -13.49
N LEU A 232 -0.16 3.19 -14.65
CA LEU A 232 -1.19 3.01 -15.66
C LEU A 232 -1.10 1.63 -16.33
N SER A 233 0.10 1.16 -16.69
CA SER A 233 0.28 -0.16 -17.30
C SER A 233 -0.11 -1.28 -16.36
N GLY A 234 0.26 -1.17 -15.08
CA GLY A 234 -0.18 -2.11 -14.05
C GLY A 234 -1.69 -2.11 -13.90
N TYR A 235 -2.32 -0.94 -13.87
CA TYR A 235 -3.77 -0.83 -13.73
C TYR A 235 -4.52 -1.44 -14.93
N LEU A 236 -4.10 -1.09 -16.16
CA LEU A 236 -4.74 -1.54 -17.39
C LEU A 236 -4.54 -3.03 -17.68
N SER A 237 -3.40 -3.60 -17.31
CA SER A 237 -3.14 -5.02 -17.54
C SER A 237 -4.03 -5.94 -16.70
N GLY A 238 -4.56 -5.45 -15.57
CA GLY A 238 -5.47 -6.23 -14.72
C GLY A 238 -4.84 -7.48 -14.11
N PHE A 239 -3.52 -7.57 -14.09
CA PHE A 239 -2.80 -8.76 -13.58
C PHE A 239 -3.18 -9.10 -12.14
N TYR A 240 -3.42 -8.06 -11.33
CA TYR A 240 -3.82 -8.18 -9.93
C TYR A 240 -5.17 -8.90 -9.74
N LYS A 241 -6.03 -8.97 -10.77
CA LYS A 241 -7.32 -9.68 -10.71
C LYS A 241 -7.16 -11.20 -10.80
N HIS A 242 -6.01 -11.70 -11.25
CA HIS A 242 -5.78 -13.12 -11.53
C HIS A 242 -4.84 -13.77 -10.49
N ILE A 243 -4.73 -13.18 -9.30
CA ILE A 243 -3.92 -13.74 -8.22
C ILE A 243 -4.62 -14.98 -7.67
N ALA A 244 -3.91 -16.11 -7.71
CA ALA A 244 -4.40 -17.39 -7.19
C ALA A 244 -4.27 -17.42 -5.66
N ILE A 245 -5.27 -16.86 -4.98
CA ILE A 245 -5.46 -17.01 -3.54
C ILE A 245 -6.69 -17.89 -3.34
N GLY A 246 -6.54 -18.99 -2.61
CA GLY A 246 -7.62 -19.97 -2.39
C GLY A 246 -8.79 -19.43 -1.57
N VAL A 247 -8.57 -18.36 -0.81
CA VAL A 247 -9.58 -17.72 0.05
C VAL A 247 -10.12 -16.47 -0.63
N GLU A 248 -11.43 -16.45 -0.91
CA GLU A 248 -12.06 -15.42 -1.74
C GLU A 248 -12.01 -14.01 -1.13
N HIS A 249 -12.35 -13.86 0.16
CA HIS A 249 -12.33 -12.55 0.83
C HIS A 249 -10.91 -11.97 0.86
N LEU A 250 -9.89 -12.81 1.07
CA LEU A 250 -8.49 -12.41 1.04
C LEU A 250 -8.06 -11.99 -0.38
N ARG A 251 -8.49 -12.74 -1.40
CA ARG A 251 -8.27 -12.38 -2.80
C ARG A 251 -8.87 -11.01 -3.09
N ASN A 252 -10.13 -10.77 -2.70
CA ASN A 252 -10.84 -9.51 -2.94
C ASN A 252 -10.14 -8.33 -2.25
N ALA A 253 -9.72 -8.49 -0.98
CA ALA A 253 -8.95 -7.48 -0.26
C ALA A 253 -7.62 -7.14 -0.96
N ILE A 254 -6.84 -8.15 -1.36
CA ILE A 254 -5.56 -7.94 -2.04
C ILE A 254 -5.75 -7.28 -3.41
N VAL A 255 -6.73 -7.73 -4.19
CA VAL A 255 -7.10 -7.14 -5.49
C VAL A 255 -7.39 -5.65 -5.33
N ALA A 256 -8.22 -5.29 -4.34
CA ALA A 256 -8.62 -3.91 -4.08
C ALA A 256 -7.45 -3.02 -3.64
N ILE A 257 -6.61 -3.51 -2.72
CA ILE A 257 -5.41 -2.81 -2.26
C ILE A 257 -4.47 -2.54 -3.43
N MET A 258 -4.18 -3.56 -4.24
CA MET A 258 -3.29 -3.44 -5.39
C MET A 258 -3.85 -2.47 -6.45
N GLN A 259 -5.16 -2.53 -6.72
CA GLN A 259 -5.82 -1.61 -7.62
C GLN A 259 -5.67 -0.15 -7.13
N GLY A 260 -5.88 0.09 -5.82
CA GLY A 260 -5.70 1.40 -5.20
C GLY A 260 -4.27 1.91 -5.30
N TYR A 261 -3.28 1.04 -5.12
CA TYR A 261 -1.86 1.37 -5.26
C TYR A 261 -1.50 1.85 -6.66
N LEU A 262 -1.95 1.12 -7.69
CA LEU A 262 -1.67 1.44 -9.09
C LEU A 262 -2.32 2.77 -9.51
N LEU A 263 -3.54 3.05 -9.06
CA LEU A 263 -4.21 4.32 -9.28
C LEU A 263 -3.47 5.48 -8.60
N ASN A 264 -3.07 5.32 -7.34
CA ASN A 264 -2.33 6.36 -6.64
C ASN A 264 -0.97 6.65 -7.29
N PHE A 265 -0.24 5.62 -7.75
CA PHE A 265 0.98 5.81 -8.55
C PHE A 265 0.70 6.63 -9.81
N THR A 266 -0.40 6.33 -10.51
CA THR A 266 -0.82 7.07 -11.71
C THR A 266 -1.06 8.55 -11.40
N TYR A 267 -1.76 8.86 -10.29
CA TYR A 267 -2.00 10.24 -9.87
C TYR A 267 -0.73 10.99 -9.46
N ILE A 268 0.20 10.35 -8.75
CA ILE A 268 1.50 10.95 -8.38
C ILE A 268 2.32 11.25 -9.64
N GLY A 269 2.32 10.34 -10.62
CA GLY A 269 2.98 10.53 -11.91
C GLY A 269 2.40 11.74 -12.67
N LEU A 270 1.07 11.82 -12.77
CA LEU A 270 0.37 12.96 -13.40
C LEU A 270 0.68 14.29 -12.72
N ALA A 271 0.64 14.34 -11.38
CA ALA A 271 0.97 15.54 -10.62
C ALA A 271 2.41 16.01 -10.89
N SER A 272 3.36 15.06 -10.99
CA SER A 272 4.77 15.34 -11.29
C SER A 272 4.96 15.85 -12.73
N ILE A 273 4.27 15.26 -13.71
CA ILE A 273 4.26 15.75 -15.10
C ILE A 273 3.71 17.17 -15.17
N ALA A 274 2.57 17.43 -14.52
CA ALA A 274 1.95 18.75 -14.49
C ALA A 274 2.90 19.81 -13.90
N LEU A 275 3.58 19.50 -12.79
CA LEU A 275 4.58 20.38 -12.19
C LEU A 275 5.75 20.64 -13.15
N GLY A 276 6.24 19.60 -13.84
CA GLY A 276 7.30 19.72 -14.83
C GLY A 276 6.91 20.59 -16.03
N LEU A 277 5.69 20.44 -16.54
CA LEU A 277 5.14 21.28 -17.60
C LEU A 277 5.00 22.74 -17.18
N LEU A 278 4.61 23.03 -15.93
CA LEU A 278 4.59 24.40 -15.40
C LEU A 278 5.98 25.05 -15.44
N PHE A 279 7.04 24.33 -15.08
CA PHE A 279 8.41 24.84 -15.19
C PHE A 279 8.82 25.08 -16.65
N MET A 280 8.43 24.19 -17.58
CA MET A 280 8.71 24.38 -19.01
C MET A 280 7.92 25.53 -19.62
N PHE A 281 6.71 25.82 -19.14
CA PHE A 281 5.90 26.92 -19.65
C PHE A 281 6.62 28.28 -19.52
N VAL A 282 7.35 28.49 -18.42
CA VAL A 282 8.21 29.69 -18.23
C VAL A 282 9.27 29.80 -19.35
N TYR A 283 9.82 28.67 -19.78
CA TYR A 283 10.78 28.62 -20.88
C TYR A 283 10.13 28.94 -22.23
N TRP A 284 9.00 28.30 -22.54
CA TRP A 284 8.28 28.55 -23.80
C TRP A 284 7.80 29.99 -23.92
N LYS A 285 7.27 30.59 -22.86
CA LYS A 285 6.89 32.01 -22.84
C LYS A 285 8.06 32.93 -23.18
N HIS A 286 9.25 32.64 -22.65
CA HIS A 286 10.46 33.39 -22.99
C HIS A 286 10.86 33.22 -24.46
N LEU A 287 10.84 32.00 -24.99
CA LEU A 287 11.14 31.74 -26.41
C LEU A 287 10.19 32.48 -27.34
N PHE A 288 8.89 32.43 -27.05
CA PHE A 288 7.86 33.11 -27.84
C PHE A 288 8.07 34.63 -27.87
N LYS A 289 8.45 35.23 -26.74
CA LYS A 289 8.78 36.67 -26.66
C LYS A 289 10.02 37.04 -27.49
N VAL A 290 11.05 36.19 -27.50
CA VAL A 290 12.25 36.41 -28.31
C VAL A 290 11.95 36.31 -29.80
N TYR A 291 11.16 35.30 -30.20
CA TYR A 291 10.82 35.07 -31.61
C TYR A 291 9.88 36.16 -32.18
N SER A 292 8.86 36.57 -31.41
CA SER A 292 7.96 37.67 -31.81
C SER A 292 8.66 39.03 -31.93
N ASN A 293 9.67 39.31 -31.09
CA ASN A 293 10.48 40.51 -31.23
C ASN A 293 11.42 40.44 -32.45
N SER A 294 11.97 39.26 -32.76
CA SER A 294 12.83 39.07 -33.95
C SER A 294 12.06 39.27 -35.25
N SER A 295 10.83 38.76 -35.36
CA SER A 295 9.98 38.92 -36.54
C SER A 295 9.54 40.37 -36.75
N ARG A 296 9.27 41.13 -35.67
CA ARG A 296 8.98 42.57 -35.75
C ARG A 296 10.16 43.42 -36.22
N VAL A 297 11.40 43.04 -35.91
CA VAL A 297 12.59 43.77 -36.38
C VAL A 297 12.86 43.49 -37.86
N SER A 298 12.66 42.25 -38.31
CA SER A 298 12.76 41.87 -39.72
C SER A 298 11.72 42.58 -40.61
N ASN A 299 10.48 42.76 -40.14
CA ASN A 299 9.44 43.48 -40.88
C ASN A 299 9.59 45.01 -40.89
N LYS A 300 10.49 45.60 -40.09
CA LYS A 300 10.80 47.04 -40.12
C LYS A 300 12.02 47.38 -40.99
N ALA A 301 12.73 46.37 -41.46
CA ALA A 301 13.93 46.52 -42.30
C ALA A 301 13.65 46.30 -43.79
N VAL A 302 12.38 46.11 -44.15
CA VAL A 302 11.82 46.07 -45.52
C VAL A 302 10.98 47.32 -45.70
#